data_AF-A0A2J6SYI6-F1
#
_entry.id   AF-A0A2J6SYI6-F1
#
_cell.length_a   1.000
_cell.length_b   1.000
_cell.length_c   1.000
_cell.angle_alpha   90.00
_cell.angle_beta   90.00
_cell.angle_gamma   90.00
#
_symmetry.space_group_name_H-M   'P 1'
#
loop_
_entity.id
_entity.type
_entity.pdbx_description
1 polymer ?
#
loop_
_entity_poly.entity_id
_entity_poly.type
_entity_poly.pdbx_seq_one_letter_code
_entity_poly.pdbx_strand_id
1 'polypeptide(L)'
;MQSNPDLRERSHSKLSSCSQRYAPSYQCYVYSEQKLPSESNWTIEIGHNGNGNVEQAATSSRGATTCAPGPIEYPEQIDTALEYTKPIGTGKSLWPSNSTGYANYSAACSERDALLTFWLAPAYMNAFAHISHTFTHEDQDNSWCSTYFDAYREIAWNQAWLKNVGIMGTTKWSGTGIIPPAAELASALTAVCGFSVYLFYLRPRAFGFLNSQNLQNEQCR
;
A
#
# COMPACT_ATOMS: atom_id res chain seq x y z
N MET A 1 -20.38 -33.14 17.13
CA MET A 1 -19.36 -32.50 16.27
C MET A 1 -19.96 -31.21 15.74
N GLN A 2 -19.57 -30.07 16.32
CA GLN A 2 -20.03 -28.75 15.90
C GLN A 2 -19.22 -28.31 14.67
N SER A 3 -19.91 -27.95 13.60
CA SER A 3 -19.32 -27.25 12.45
C SER A 3 -19.26 -25.76 12.77
N ASN A 4 -18.05 -25.22 12.85
CA ASN A 4 -17.78 -23.80 13.07
C ASN A 4 -17.97 -23.04 11.73
N PRO A 5 -18.91 -22.09 11.62
CA PRO A 5 -19.23 -21.42 10.35
C PRO A 5 -18.27 -20.27 9.96
N ASP A 6 -17.19 -20.03 10.72
CA ASP A 6 -16.45 -18.77 10.68
C ASP A 6 -15.24 -18.70 9.73
N LEU A 7 -15.11 -19.62 8.78
CA LEU A 7 -14.09 -19.58 7.74
C LEU A 7 -14.73 -19.44 6.36
N ARG A 8 -15.37 -18.29 6.10
CA ARG A 8 -15.63 -17.85 4.72
C ARG A 8 -14.53 -16.89 4.29
N GLU A 9 -13.95 -17.18 3.14
CA GLU A 9 -13.05 -16.32 2.38
C GLU A 9 -13.51 -14.86 2.44
N ARG A 10 -12.64 -13.98 2.96
CA ARG A 10 -12.80 -12.54 2.78
C ARG A 10 -12.08 -12.17 1.49
N SER A 11 -12.84 -12.08 0.40
CA SER A 11 -12.43 -11.27 -0.74
C SER A 11 -12.16 -9.83 -0.28
N HIS A 12 -11.22 -9.16 -0.97
CA HIS A 12 -10.71 -7.81 -0.70
C HIS A 12 -11.82 -6.79 -0.39
N SER A 13 -12.19 -6.65 0.89
CA SER A 13 -13.17 -5.66 1.35
C SER A 13 -12.41 -4.44 1.85
N LYS A 14 -12.70 -3.26 1.28
CA LYS A 14 -12.12 -1.98 1.73
C LYS A 14 -12.42 -1.80 3.22
N LEU A 15 -11.40 -1.53 4.02
CA LEU A 15 -11.57 -1.25 5.45
C LEU A 15 -12.44 0.01 5.60
N SER A 16 -13.45 -0.06 6.46
CA SER A 16 -14.26 1.10 6.83
C SER A 16 -13.70 1.76 8.08
N SER A 17 -14.03 3.04 8.27
CA SER A 17 -13.77 3.74 9.54
C SER A 17 -14.45 3.05 10.73
N CYS A 18 -15.55 2.32 10.49
CA CYS A 18 -16.21 1.50 11.51
C CYS A 18 -15.34 0.31 11.93
N SER A 19 -14.82 -0.47 10.97
CA SER A 19 -13.88 -1.57 11.28
C SER A 19 -12.60 -1.07 11.97
N GLN A 20 -12.11 0.12 11.60
CA GLN A 20 -10.93 0.70 12.21
C GLN A 20 -11.20 1.37 13.55
N ARG A 21 -12.40 1.89 13.80
CA ARG A 21 -12.79 2.40 15.14
C ARG A 21 -12.69 1.30 16.19
N TYR A 22 -12.98 0.07 15.79
CA TYR A 22 -12.77 -1.08 16.66
C TYR A 22 -11.32 -1.55 16.68
N ALA A 23 -10.44 -1.19 15.73
CA ALA A 23 -9.06 -1.67 15.72
C ALA A 23 -8.27 -1.27 16.98
N PRO A 24 -8.33 -0.02 17.51
CA PRO A 24 -7.79 0.31 18.83
C PRO A 24 -8.42 -0.51 19.95
N SER A 25 -9.73 -0.75 19.90
CA SER A 25 -10.42 -1.60 20.87
C SER A 25 -10.03 -3.08 20.74
N TYR A 26 -9.80 -3.61 19.53
CA TYR A 26 -9.30 -4.95 19.24
C TYR A 26 -7.83 -5.08 19.61
N GLN A 27 -7.05 -4.01 19.51
CA GLN A 27 -5.73 -3.88 20.10
C GLN A 27 -5.84 -4.03 21.63
N CYS A 28 -6.87 -3.46 22.27
CA CYS A 28 -7.17 -3.76 23.68
C CYS A 28 -7.69 -5.21 23.93
N TYR A 29 -8.42 -5.84 22.99
CA TYR A 29 -9.05 -7.16 23.19
C TYR A 29 -8.17 -8.37 22.81
N VAL A 30 -7.57 -8.36 21.63
CA VAL A 30 -6.76 -9.47 21.09
C VAL A 30 -5.41 -9.52 21.79
N TYR A 31 -4.80 -8.35 22.03
CA TYR A 31 -3.52 -8.21 22.73
C TYR A 31 -3.59 -7.09 23.76
N SER A 32 -4.47 -7.22 24.76
CA SER A 32 -4.35 -6.39 25.97
C SER A 32 -2.88 -6.39 26.41
N GLU A 33 -2.27 -5.23 26.65
CA GLU A 33 -0.92 -5.13 27.24
C GLU A 33 -0.81 -5.97 28.53
N GLN A 34 -1.94 -6.26 29.17
CA GLN A 34 -2.05 -7.15 30.33
C GLN A 34 -1.80 -8.64 30.03
N LYS A 35 -1.78 -9.04 28.75
CA LYS A 35 -1.42 -10.41 28.30
C LYS A 35 0.07 -10.52 27.95
N LEU A 36 0.79 -9.42 27.88
CA LEU A 36 2.24 -9.41 27.69
C LEU A 36 2.93 -9.29 29.05
N PRO A 37 4.19 -9.75 29.19
CA PRO A 37 4.98 -9.54 30.40
C PRO A 37 5.07 -8.04 30.77
N SER A 38 5.25 -7.74 32.06
CA SER A 38 5.49 -6.37 32.54
C SER A 38 6.60 -5.69 31.72
N GLU A 39 6.46 -4.39 31.48
CA GLU A 39 7.36 -3.57 30.64
C GLU A 39 7.34 -3.87 29.13
N SER A 40 6.45 -4.75 28.64
CA SER A 40 6.29 -4.94 27.19
C SER A 40 5.75 -3.67 26.54
N ASN A 41 6.35 -3.28 25.42
CA ASN A 41 5.88 -2.17 24.59
C ASN A 41 5.66 -2.68 23.17
N TRP A 42 4.44 -2.52 22.67
CA TRP A 42 4.06 -2.97 21.33
C TRP A 42 3.23 -1.91 20.65
N THR A 43 3.35 -1.83 19.33
CA THR A 43 2.57 -0.90 18.50
C THR A 43 2.31 -1.57 17.16
N ILE A 44 1.15 -1.30 16.57
CA ILE A 44 0.83 -1.75 15.22
C ILE A 44 1.36 -0.72 14.24
N GLU A 45 2.10 -1.16 13.23
CA GLU A 45 2.55 -0.32 12.13
C GLU A 45 1.62 -0.49 10.93
N ILE A 46 1.26 0.63 10.30
CA ILE A 46 0.32 0.69 9.17
C ILE A 46 1.07 1.19 7.93
N GLY A 47 1.06 0.35 6.89
CA GLY A 47 1.48 0.70 5.54
C GLY A 47 0.35 1.42 4.80
N HIS A 48 0.65 2.58 4.22
CA HIS A 48 -0.35 3.38 3.51
C HIS A 48 -0.13 3.41 2.00
N ASN A 49 -1.23 3.33 1.25
CA ASN A 49 -1.29 3.56 -0.19
C ASN A 49 -2.12 4.82 -0.49
N GLY A 50 -1.47 5.90 -0.91
CA GLY A 50 -2.13 7.18 -1.14
C GLY A 50 -3.14 7.18 -2.29
N ASN A 51 -2.96 6.33 -3.32
CA ASN A 51 -3.89 6.28 -4.45
C ASN A 51 -5.28 5.80 -4.01
N GLY A 52 -5.36 4.83 -3.09
CA GLY A 52 -6.62 4.34 -2.57
C GLY A 52 -7.45 5.42 -1.85
N ASN A 53 -6.77 6.41 -1.23
CA ASN A 53 -7.42 7.60 -0.68
C ASN A 53 -8.00 8.49 -1.79
N VAL A 54 -7.23 8.73 -2.87
CA VAL A 54 -7.68 9.54 -4.02
C VAL A 54 -8.87 8.87 -4.72
N GLU A 55 -8.80 7.55 -4.98
CA GLU A 55 -9.90 6.76 -5.52
C GLU A 55 -11.17 6.93 -4.69
N GLN A 56 -11.05 6.73 -3.36
CA GLN A 56 -12.18 6.79 -2.45
C GLN A 56 -12.78 8.19 -2.40
N ALA A 57 -11.95 9.23 -2.35
CA ALA A 57 -12.37 10.62 -2.35
C ALA A 57 -13.04 11.05 -3.67
N ALA A 58 -12.61 10.46 -4.79
CA ALA A 58 -13.10 10.77 -6.14
C ALA A 58 -14.44 10.11 -6.51
N THR A 59 -14.95 9.16 -5.71
CA THR A 59 -16.17 8.35 -6.00
C THR A 59 -17.46 9.14 -6.24
N SER A 60 -17.57 10.39 -5.77
CA SER A 60 -18.74 11.25 -5.99
C SER A 60 -18.49 12.25 -7.12
N SER A 61 -19.52 12.76 -7.80
CA SER A 61 -19.34 13.76 -8.87
C SER A 61 -18.56 15.01 -8.41
N ARG A 62 -18.84 15.48 -7.19
CA ARG A 62 -18.07 16.57 -6.55
C ARG A 62 -16.65 16.13 -6.22
N GLY A 63 -16.46 14.88 -5.81
CA GLY A 63 -15.16 14.27 -5.57
C GLY A 63 -14.30 14.25 -6.82
N ALA A 64 -14.82 13.75 -7.94
CA ALA A 64 -14.13 13.72 -9.23
C ALA A 64 -13.60 15.10 -9.65
N THR A 65 -14.38 16.17 -9.45
CA THR A 65 -13.91 17.53 -9.71
C THR A 65 -12.86 18.01 -8.70
N THR A 66 -13.04 17.71 -7.42
CA THR A 66 -12.12 18.16 -6.34
C THR A 66 -10.78 17.42 -6.37
N CYS A 67 -10.79 16.18 -6.84
CA CYS A 67 -9.65 15.26 -6.89
C CYS A 67 -9.00 15.17 -8.26
N ALA A 68 -9.30 16.10 -9.19
CA ALA A 68 -8.70 16.12 -10.51
C ALA A 68 -7.15 16.13 -10.43
N PRO A 69 -6.44 15.33 -11.25
CA PRO A 69 -6.93 14.58 -12.42
C PRO A 69 -7.65 13.26 -12.12
N GLY A 70 -7.79 12.88 -10.86
CA GLY A 70 -8.31 11.59 -10.42
C GLY A 70 -7.20 10.68 -9.91
N PRO A 71 -7.53 9.44 -9.51
CA PRO A 71 -6.52 8.45 -9.14
C PRO A 71 -5.64 8.08 -10.34
N ILE A 72 -4.47 7.52 -10.04
CA ILE A 72 -3.65 6.83 -11.03
C ILE A 72 -4.27 5.46 -11.28
N GLU A 73 -4.52 5.16 -12.54
CA GLU A 73 -5.20 3.95 -13.00
C GLU A 73 -4.40 3.35 -14.16
N TYR A 74 -4.27 2.03 -14.15
CA TYR A 74 -3.66 1.24 -15.22
C TYR A 74 -4.25 -0.18 -15.20
N PRO A 75 -4.11 -0.97 -16.28
CA PRO A 75 -4.61 -2.35 -16.31
C PRO A 75 -4.00 -3.26 -15.22
N GLU A 76 -4.71 -4.34 -14.91
CA GLU A 76 -4.24 -5.37 -13.99
C GLU A 76 -2.87 -5.94 -14.42
N GLN A 77 -2.04 -6.23 -13.42
CA GLN A 77 -0.68 -6.70 -13.62
C GLN A 77 -0.64 -8.22 -13.50
N ILE A 78 0.20 -8.87 -14.29
CA ILE A 78 0.44 -10.31 -14.18
C ILE A 78 1.64 -10.52 -13.26
N ASP A 79 1.41 -11.24 -12.17
CA ASP A 79 2.48 -11.62 -11.23
C ASP A 79 3.61 -12.35 -11.94
N THR A 80 4.84 -12.03 -11.55
CA THR A 80 6.02 -12.78 -11.96
C THR A 80 6.23 -14.02 -11.10
N ALA A 81 7.16 -14.89 -11.50
CA ALA A 81 7.59 -15.97 -10.61
C ALA A 81 8.29 -15.40 -9.38
N LEU A 82 8.11 -16.02 -8.22
CA LEU A 82 8.78 -15.59 -6.99
C LEU A 82 10.32 -15.55 -7.17
N GLU A 83 10.95 -14.49 -6.65
CA GLU A 83 12.39 -14.20 -6.80
C GLU A 83 12.84 -13.90 -8.25
N TYR A 84 11.91 -13.53 -9.13
CA TYR A 84 12.26 -13.08 -10.47
C TYR A 84 13.16 -11.84 -10.42
N THR A 85 14.24 -11.86 -11.19
CA THR A 85 15.16 -10.72 -11.30
C THR A 85 14.98 -10.04 -12.64
N LYS A 86 14.39 -8.84 -12.63
CA LYS A 86 14.20 -8.02 -13.83
C LYS A 86 15.55 -7.63 -14.44
N PRO A 87 15.77 -7.84 -15.76
CA PRO A 87 16.94 -7.28 -16.44
C PRO A 87 16.94 -5.75 -16.34
N ILE A 88 18.06 -5.19 -15.88
CA ILE A 88 18.20 -3.74 -15.68
C ILE A 88 17.97 -2.99 -17.00
N GLY A 89 17.14 -1.93 -16.96
CA GLY A 89 16.82 -1.10 -18.12
C GLY A 89 15.70 -1.63 -19.02
N THR A 90 15.06 -2.75 -18.65
CA THR A 90 13.86 -3.27 -19.33
C THR A 90 12.56 -2.80 -18.64
N GLY A 91 11.42 -3.07 -19.28
CA GLY A 91 10.08 -2.70 -18.80
C GLY A 91 9.39 -1.65 -19.66
N LYS A 92 8.07 -1.58 -19.52
CA LYS A 92 7.20 -0.52 -20.07
C LYS A 92 6.51 0.17 -18.90
N SER A 93 6.47 1.51 -18.94
CA SER A 93 5.79 2.28 -17.91
C SER A 93 4.28 2.05 -17.95
N LEU A 94 3.71 1.76 -16.78
CA LEU A 94 2.25 1.66 -16.59
C LEU A 94 1.63 3.01 -16.25
N TRP A 95 2.41 3.90 -15.64
CA TRP A 95 1.93 5.21 -15.25
C TRP A 95 1.47 6.03 -16.47
N PRO A 96 0.30 6.69 -16.41
CA PRO A 96 -0.20 7.53 -17.49
C PRO A 96 0.82 8.60 -17.89
N SER A 97 1.08 8.77 -19.20
CA SER A 97 2.13 9.69 -19.70
C SER A 97 1.88 11.16 -19.35
N ASN A 98 0.64 11.54 -19.06
CA ASN A 98 0.24 12.88 -18.63
C ASN A 98 0.47 13.14 -17.14
N SER A 99 0.88 12.15 -16.35
CA SER A 99 1.14 12.31 -14.92
C SER A 99 2.51 12.96 -14.68
N THR A 100 2.73 14.22 -15.06
CA THR A 100 4.09 14.84 -15.06
C THR A 100 4.69 15.10 -13.68
N GLY A 101 3.92 15.00 -12.60
CA GLY A 101 4.36 15.12 -11.21
C GLY A 101 3.19 14.88 -10.26
N TYR A 102 3.46 14.69 -8.96
CA TYR A 102 2.39 14.53 -7.97
C TYR A 102 1.42 15.69 -8.14
N ALA A 103 0.18 15.36 -8.50
CA ALA A 103 -0.80 16.32 -8.97
C ALA A 103 -1.38 17.15 -7.81
N ASN A 104 -0.53 17.65 -6.90
CA ASN A 104 -0.86 18.37 -5.65
C ASN A 104 -2.29 18.09 -5.20
N TYR A 105 -2.61 16.81 -4.96
CA TYR A 105 -3.98 16.44 -4.57
C TYR A 105 -4.28 17.25 -3.33
N SER A 106 -5.27 18.13 -3.40
CA SER A 106 -5.48 19.06 -2.29
C SER A 106 -5.85 18.29 -1.02
N ALA A 107 -5.50 18.80 0.15
CA ALA A 107 -6.02 18.27 1.42
C ALA A 107 -7.56 18.15 1.37
N ALA A 108 -8.23 19.11 0.71
CA ALA A 108 -9.67 19.10 0.48
C ALA A 108 -10.18 17.94 -0.38
N CYS A 109 -9.36 17.36 -1.26
CA CYS A 109 -9.67 16.08 -1.93
C CYS A 109 -9.52 14.94 -0.92
N SER A 110 -8.34 14.80 -0.34
CA SER A 110 -7.99 13.67 0.52
C SER A 110 -8.92 13.53 1.74
N GLU A 111 -9.30 14.64 2.38
CA GLU A 111 -10.20 14.69 3.55
C GLU A 111 -11.65 14.28 3.25
N ARG A 112 -12.02 14.06 1.98
CA ARG A 112 -13.34 13.51 1.63
C ARG A 112 -13.46 12.03 1.98
N ASP A 113 -12.34 11.35 2.16
CA ASP A 113 -12.30 9.97 2.60
C ASP A 113 -12.42 9.90 4.12
N ALA A 114 -13.54 9.34 4.60
CA ALA A 114 -13.78 9.16 6.02
C ALA A 114 -12.70 8.30 6.71
N LEU A 115 -12.05 7.39 5.98
CA LEU A 115 -10.94 6.59 6.53
C LEU A 115 -9.71 7.44 6.80
N LEU A 116 -9.36 8.36 5.88
CA LEU A 116 -8.28 9.29 6.13
C LEU A 116 -8.59 10.18 7.33
N THR A 117 -9.80 10.75 7.42
CA THR A 117 -10.16 11.61 8.56
C THR A 117 -10.07 10.89 9.91
N PHE A 118 -10.30 9.56 9.93
CA PHE A 118 -10.03 8.73 11.10
C PHE A 118 -8.53 8.69 11.41
N TRP A 119 -7.68 8.41 10.42
CA TRP A 119 -6.22 8.37 10.60
C TRP A 119 -5.61 9.70 11.02
N LEU A 120 -6.20 10.84 10.62
CA LEU A 120 -5.70 12.17 10.95
C LEU A 120 -6.11 12.66 12.34
N ALA A 121 -7.06 11.99 13.00
CA ALA A 121 -7.41 12.35 14.38
C ALA A 121 -6.20 12.00 15.29
N PRO A 122 -5.68 12.95 16.09
CA PRO A 122 -4.43 12.73 16.83
C PRO A 122 -4.44 11.52 17.76
N ALA A 123 -5.60 11.16 18.32
CA ALA A 123 -5.77 10.00 19.18
C ALA A 123 -5.54 8.67 18.44
N TYR A 124 -5.93 8.59 17.16
CA TYR A 124 -5.70 7.41 16.34
C TYR A 124 -4.31 7.48 15.68
N MET A 125 -3.92 8.62 15.11
CA MET A 125 -2.61 8.79 14.47
C MET A 125 -1.42 8.44 15.37
N ASN A 126 -1.50 8.74 16.68
CA ASN A 126 -0.40 8.45 17.61
C ASN A 126 -0.50 7.07 18.28
N ALA A 127 -1.64 6.37 18.12
CA ALA A 127 -1.80 5.00 18.60
C ALA A 127 -1.04 3.99 17.72
N PHE A 128 -0.84 4.31 16.45
CA PHE A 128 -0.19 3.47 15.45
C PHE A 128 1.17 4.03 15.02
N ALA A 129 2.03 3.15 14.52
CA ALA A 129 3.18 3.54 13.71
C ALA A 129 2.77 3.60 12.23
N HIS A 130 3.48 4.41 11.43
CA HIS A 130 3.11 4.68 10.04
C HIS A 130 4.33 4.54 9.14
N ILE A 131 4.12 3.91 7.98
CA ILE A 131 5.14 3.68 6.95
C ILE A 131 4.50 3.75 5.55
N SER A 132 5.30 4.07 4.54
CA SER A 132 4.86 4.01 3.13
C SER A 132 4.70 2.57 2.67
N HIS A 133 3.66 2.29 1.89
CA HIS A 133 3.47 1.03 1.19
C HIS A 133 3.38 1.21 -0.34
N THR A 134 4.08 2.21 -0.88
CA THR A 134 3.94 2.73 -2.28
C THR A 134 2.61 3.44 -2.54
N PHE A 135 2.48 4.16 -3.65
CA PHE A 135 1.34 5.04 -3.89
C PHE A 135 0.13 4.25 -4.39
N THR A 136 0.27 3.47 -5.46
CA THR A 136 -0.81 2.72 -6.11
C THR A 136 -0.79 1.23 -5.79
N HIS A 137 0.25 0.72 -5.12
CA HIS A 137 0.49 -0.72 -4.94
C HIS A 137 0.81 -1.45 -6.26
N GLU A 138 1.59 -0.81 -7.14
CA GLU A 138 2.17 -1.46 -8.34
C GLU A 138 3.15 -2.59 -7.96
N ASP A 139 3.05 -3.76 -8.62
CA ASP A 139 4.08 -4.80 -8.61
C ASP A 139 5.31 -4.28 -9.39
N GLN A 140 6.46 -4.24 -8.69
CA GLN A 140 7.69 -3.65 -9.19
C GLN A 140 8.69 -4.68 -9.75
N ASP A 141 8.46 -5.98 -9.53
CA ASP A 141 9.29 -7.06 -10.07
C ASP A 141 8.91 -7.37 -11.53
N ASN A 142 7.72 -6.97 -11.98
CA ASN A 142 7.25 -7.23 -13.34
C ASN A 142 8.14 -6.58 -14.42
N SER A 143 8.98 -7.41 -15.06
CA SER A 143 9.89 -7.00 -16.15
C SER A 143 9.23 -6.42 -17.38
N TRP A 144 7.96 -6.70 -17.61
CA TRP A 144 7.26 -6.22 -18.79
C TRP A 144 6.55 -4.91 -18.52
N CYS A 145 6.19 -4.65 -17.27
CA CYS A 145 5.19 -3.64 -16.93
C CYS A 145 5.59 -2.81 -15.69
N SER A 146 6.88 -2.70 -15.36
CA SER A 146 7.35 -1.73 -14.38
C SER A 146 8.75 -1.24 -14.71
N THR A 147 8.97 0.07 -14.60
CA THR A 147 10.23 0.75 -14.91
C THR A 147 10.78 1.50 -13.71
N TYR A 148 12.02 1.99 -13.79
CA TYR A 148 12.58 2.89 -12.77
C TYR A 148 11.68 4.12 -12.54
N PHE A 149 11.10 4.63 -13.62
CA PHE A 149 10.22 5.80 -13.58
C PHE A 149 8.96 5.52 -12.76
N ASP A 150 8.38 4.33 -12.87
CA ASP A 150 7.20 3.93 -12.10
C ASP A 150 7.56 3.75 -10.63
N ALA A 151 8.58 2.92 -10.32
CA ALA A 151 9.02 2.67 -8.95
C ALA A 151 9.45 3.96 -8.21
N TYR A 152 10.10 4.90 -8.92
CA TYR A 152 10.44 6.20 -8.37
C TYR A 152 9.17 7.00 -7.99
N ARG A 153 8.15 6.97 -8.84
CA ARG A 153 6.89 7.69 -8.60
C ARG A 153 6.07 7.05 -7.50
N GLU A 154 5.98 5.74 -7.46
CA GLU A 154 5.38 4.98 -6.36
C GLU A 154 5.87 5.46 -4.99
N ILE A 155 7.18 5.67 -4.87
CA ILE A 155 7.79 6.14 -3.63
C ILE A 155 7.56 7.64 -3.44
N ALA A 156 7.93 8.45 -4.43
CA ALA A 156 7.94 9.90 -4.30
C ALA A 156 6.52 10.48 -4.11
N TRP A 157 5.53 9.94 -4.82
CA TRP A 157 4.14 10.40 -4.72
C TRP A 157 3.51 9.99 -3.40
N ASN A 158 3.83 8.81 -2.88
CA ASN A 158 3.30 8.39 -1.58
C ASN A 158 3.89 9.21 -0.44
N GLN A 159 5.18 9.56 -0.51
CA GLN A 159 5.80 10.50 0.42
C GLN A 159 5.16 11.88 0.33
N ALA A 160 4.92 12.39 -0.89
CA ALA A 160 4.24 13.67 -1.09
C ALA A 160 2.83 13.65 -0.49
N TRP A 161 2.06 12.59 -0.71
CA TRP A 161 0.72 12.42 -0.13
C TRP A 161 0.77 12.33 1.39
N LEU A 162 1.60 11.46 1.98
CA LEU A 162 1.76 11.30 3.43
C LEU A 162 2.15 12.61 4.13
N LYS A 163 3.01 13.41 3.49
CA LYS A 163 3.39 14.74 3.98
C LYS A 163 2.21 15.70 3.90
N ASN A 164 1.52 15.73 2.77
CA ASN A 164 0.42 16.64 2.49
C ASN A 164 -0.80 16.40 3.41
N VAL A 165 -1.14 15.14 3.68
CA VAL A 165 -2.23 14.80 4.61
C VAL A 165 -1.81 14.90 6.09
N GLY A 166 -0.51 15.00 6.39
CA GLY A 166 0.01 15.24 7.73
C GLY A 166 0.42 13.99 8.53
N ILE A 167 0.32 12.78 7.96
CA ILE A 167 0.69 11.52 8.65
C ILE A 167 2.17 11.52 9.04
N MET A 168 3.06 12.12 8.25
CA MET A 168 4.49 12.22 8.59
C MET A 168 4.78 13.06 9.85
N GLY A 169 3.78 13.78 10.38
CA GLY A 169 3.88 14.51 11.64
C GLY A 169 3.65 13.68 12.91
N THR A 170 3.32 12.39 12.77
CA THR A 170 3.15 11.47 13.91
C THR A 170 4.47 11.21 14.65
N THR A 171 4.36 10.84 15.92
CA THR A 171 5.53 10.48 16.76
C THR A 171 6.20 9.16 16.35
N LYS A 172 5.52 8.31 15.56
CA LYS A 172 5.96 6.98 15.14
C LYS A 172 5.96 6.85 13.61
N TRP A 173 6.81 7.62 12.94
CA TRP A 173 6.93 7.62 11.48
C TRP A 173 8.23 6.94 11.03
N SER A 174 8.13 6.01 10.08
CA SER A 174 9.29 5.40 9.41
C SER A 174 9.61 6.13 8.10
N GLY A 175 10.57 7.06 8.14
CA GLY A 175 10.92 7.92 7.01
C GLY A 175 11.98 7.37 6.05
N THR A 176 12.66 6.29 6.44
CA THR A 176 13.80 5.70 5.70
C THR A 176 13.56 4.25 5.27
N GLY A 177 12.32 3.77 5.38
CA GLY A 177 11.93 2.45 4.94
C GLY A 177 10.57 2.49 4.27
N ILE A 178 10.28 1.43 3.52
CA ILE A 178 8.95 1.18 2.98
C ILE A 178 8.59 -0.29 3.25
N ILE A 179 7.29 -0.58 3.32
CA ILE A 179 6.79 -1.93 3.11
C ILE A 179 6.67 -2.09 1.58
N PRO A 180 7.41 -3.01 0.94
CA PRO A 180 7.24 -3.23 -0.49
C PRO A 180 5.86 -3.83 -0.81
N PRO A 181 5.16 -3.39 -1.88
CA PRO A 181 3.95 -4.05 -2.38
C PRO A 181 4.21 -5.54 -2.60
N ALA A 182 3.30 -6.37 -2.09
CA ALA A 182 3.25 -7.83 -2.25
C ALA A 182 4.56 -8.63 -1.97
N ALA A 183 5.53 -8.06 -1.25
CA ALA A 183 6.86 -8.64 -0.93
C ALA A 183 7.77 -8.94 -2.15
N GLU A 184 7.43 -8.43 -3.34
CA GLU A 184 8.07 -8.68 -4.64
C GLU A 184 9.11 -7.60 -4.96
N LEU A 185 10.06 -7.35 -4.06
CA LEU A 185 10.91 -6.14 -4.17
C LEU A 185 12.32 -6.27 -3.63
N ALA A 186 12.83 -7.50 -3.52
CA ALA A 186 14.18 -7.72 -3.05
C ALA A 186 15.24 -7.19 -4.06
N SER A 187 14.92 -7.14 -5.36
CA SER A 187 15.93 -6.84 -6.39
C SER A 187 16.00 -5.36 -6.82
N ALA A 188 14.88 -4.62 -6.82
CA ALA A 188 14.82 -3.26 -7.39
C ALA A 188 15.22 -2.12 -6.42
N LEU A 189 14.98 -2.26 -5.11
CA LEU A 189 15.13 -1.15 -4.14
C LEU A 189 16.58 -0.88 -3.70
N THR A 190 17.43 -1.92 -3.65
CA THR A 190 18.82 -1.81 -3.15
C THR A 190 19.66 -0.83 -3.98
N ALA A 191 19.29 -0.60 -5.25
CA ALA A 191 20.02 0.29 -6.15
C ALA A 191 19.55 1.75 -6.15
N VAL A 192 18.37 2.07 -5.60
CA VAL A 192 17.66 3.30 -6.02
C VAL A 192 17.61 4.42 -4.97
N CYS A 193 17.56 4.13 -3.67
CA CYS A 193 17.31 5.21 -2.68
C CYS A 193 17.93 5.07 -1.28
N GLY A 194 18.78 4.06 -1.01
CA GLY A 194 19.39 3.91 0.32
C GLY A 194 18.39 3.62 1.46
N PHE A 195 17.21 3.08 1.14
CA PHE A 195 16.19 2.69 2.10
C PHE A 195 16.42 1.28 2.68
N SER A 196 15.94 1.05 3.90
CA SER A 196 15.84 -0.29 4.48
C SER A 196 14.51 -0.95 4.10
N VAL A 197 14.57 -2.16 3.53
CA VAL A 197 13.39 -2.98 3.20
C VAL A 197 13.07 -3.88 4.38
N TYR A 198 11.85 -3.79 4.91
CA TYR A 198 11.36 -4.71 5.95
C TYR A 198 10.48 -5.77 5.31
N LEU A 199 11.00 -7.00 5.20
CA LEU A 199 10.29 -8.14 4.64
C LEU A 199 9.77 -9.03 5.79
N PHE A 200 8.45 -9.15 5.95
CA PHE A 200 7.85 -10.11 6.87
C PHE A 200 7.47 -11.38 6.09
N TYR A 201 8.35 -12.39 6.08
CA TYR A 201 8.07 -13.68 5.47
C TYR A 201 7.24 -14.56 6.42
N LEU A 202 5.96 -14.81 6.08
CA LEU A 202 5.20 -15.93 6.63
C LEU A 202 5.01 -16.95 5.50
N ARG A 203 5.82 -18.02 5.46
CA ARG A 203 5.76 -19.05 4.40
C ARG A 203 4.45 -19.85 4.45
N PRO A 204 3.66 -19.93 3.36
CA PRO A 204 2.76 -21.06 3.12
C PRO A 204 3.51 -22.20 2.43
N ARG A 205 3.13 -23.45 2.71
CA ARG A 205 3.69 -24.65 2.08
C ARG A 205 3.31 -24.73 0.60
N ALA A 206 4.28 -25.16 -0.19
CA ALA A 206 4.25 -25.31 -1.65
C ALA A 206 3.04 -26.11 -2.19
N PHE A 207 2.51 -25.67 -3.34
CA PHE A 207 1.78 -26.50 -4.30
C PHE A 207 2.16 -26.10 -5.73
N GLY A 208 2.08 -27.08 -6.65
CA GLY A 208 2.88 -27.19 -7.87
C GLY A 208 2.62 -26.19 -9.00
N PHE A 209 3.66 -26.07 -9.85
CA PHE A 209 3.73 -25.28 -11.08
C PHE A 209 2.81 -25.82 -12.18
N LEU A 210 2.08 -24.92 -12.84
CA LEU A 210 1.63 -25.08 -14.23
C LEU A 210 2.12 -23.88 -15.05
N ASN A 211 2.62 -24.19 -16.24
CA ASN A 211 3.44 -23.35 -17.10
C ASN A 211 2.56 -22.40 -17.97
N SER A 212 2.65 -21.08 -17.77
CA SER A 212 1.79 -20.08 -18.45
C SER A 212 2.55 -19.03 -19.28
N GLN A 213 3.72 -19.36 -19.83
CA GLN A 213 4.57 -18.41 -20.59
C GLN A 213 3.94 -17.79 -21.86
N ASN A 214 2.77 -18.24 -22.32
CA ASN A 214 2.17 -17.76 -23.58
C ASN A 214 1.04 -16.72 -23.44
N LEU A 215 0.63 -16.33 -22.23
CA LEU A 215 -0.39 -15.27 -22.03
C LEU A 215 0.19 -13.89 -21.68
N GLN A 216 1.49 -13.81 -21.37
CA GLN A 216 2.11 -12.61 -20.80
C GLN A 216 2.39 -11.48 -21.80
N ASN A 217 2.32 -11.74 -23.12
CA ASN A 217 2.67 -10.77 -24.15
C ASN A 217 1.51 -9.85 -24.61
N GLU A 218 0.26 -10.14 -24.25
CA GLU A 218 -0.90 -9.40 -24.76
C GLU A 218 -1.41 -8.29 -23.81
N GLN A 219 -1.13 -8.36 -22.51
CA GLN A 219 -1.72 -7.42 -21.54
C GLN A 219 -0.96 -6.09 -21.37
N CYS A 220 0.29 -5.99 -21.83
CA CYS A 220 1.07 -4.75 -21.78
C CYS A 220 1.25 -4.07 -23.16
N ARG A 221 0.40 -4.38 -24.15
CA ARG A 221 0.28 -3.62 -25.41
C ARG A 221 -0.66 -2.45 -25.29
#